data_AF-A0A1H2PW83-F1
#
_entry.id   AF-A0A1H2PW83-F1
#
_cell.length_a   1.000
_cell.length_b   1.000
_cell.length_c   1.000
_cell.angle_alpha   90.00
_cell.angle_beta   90.00
_cell.angle_gamma   90.00
#
_symmetry.space_group_name_H-M   'P 1'
#
loop_
_entity.id
_entity.type
_entity.pdbx_description
1 polymer ?
#
loop_
_entity_poly.entity_id
_entity_poly.type
_entity_poly.pdbx_seq_one_letter_code
_entity_poly.pdbx_strand_id
1 'polypeptide(L)'
;MNAQFLERATVVAAYSGGRKAASGEHERETQYVLTAHVAALLGARLGAPFDALDDAGDAGEAAASIGDRYLVPDDTLTLADATRLRIRDEDDFFGGVVPYPFVATKVVVHGLVPGARHKPTGWADHFADAVRGLVLPGFSAFCSDDARTATALLQRGGEVRLKRPSGIGGVGQAVLEGRDDLEAHLEAIGEGALREEGVVLERNLRNIATFSVGRTHIRGFEACYYGVQRLTRNNHGLLVYGGSDLVVARGGFEALERTRMTHAARAAVKRARQFDAAIGSAYPSFFASRRNYDVASGADANGRRHRGVLEQSWRLGGASGAEIGALRAFADDPALDVVRASTVERYGAPSGVPDAASVLYRDVDPRVGVLTKYATVGTGPDAGRGRSTSRGTNK
;
A
#
# COMPACT_ATOMS: atom_id res chain seq x y z
N MET A 1 -10.18 48.37 -15.75
CA MET A 1 -8.78 48.06 -15.42
C MET A 1 -8.69 46.54 -15.40
N ASN A 2 -8.18 45.96 -16.49
CA ASN A 2 -8.24 44.52 -16.76
C ASN A 2 -7.10 43.76 -16.09
N ALA A 3 -7.43 42.53 -15.68
CA ALA A 3 -6.61 41.32 -15.69
C ALA A 3 -5.22 41.38 -15.02
N GLN A 4 -5.14 40.93 -13.77
CA GLN A 4 -3.94 40.27 -13.22
C GLN A 4 -4.29 39.44 -11.97
N PHE A 5 -5.18 38.46 -12.13
CA PHE A 5 -5.10 37.22 -11.36
C PHE A 5 -5.08 36.10 -12.39
N LEU A 6 -3.89 35.84 -12.94
CA LEU A 6 -3.63 34.54 -13.55
C LEU A 6 -3.75 33.54 -12.39
N GLU A 7 -4.90 32.86 -12.28
CA GLU A 7 -4.97 31.56 -11.61
C GLU A 7 -3.81 30.74 -12.16
N ARG A 8 -2.76 30.56 -11.36
CA ARG A 8 -1.63 29.72 -11.78
C ARG A 8 -2.20 28.32 -11.96
N ALA A 9 -2.19 27.83 -13.20
CA ALA A 9 -2.63 26.49 -13.50
C ALA A 9 -1.86 25.50 -12.61
N THR A 10 -2.61 24.72 -11.81
CA THR A 10 -2.02 23.69 -10.94
C THR A 10 -1.14 22.77 -11.80
N VAL A 11 0.04 22.44 -11.30
CA VAL A 11 0.95 21.48 -11.94
C VAL A 11 0.94 20.18 -11.13
N VAL A 12 0.71 19.04 -11.78
CA VAL A 12 0.83 17.73 -11.13
C VAL A 12 2.14 17.10 -11.56
N ALA A 13 2.95 16.63 -10.61
CA ALA A 13 4.27 16.11 -10.91
C ALA A 13 4.60 14.85 -10.10
N ALA A 14 5.26 13.90 -10.76
CA ALA A 14 5.86 12.75 -10.10
C ALA A 14 7.06 13.21 -9.29
N TYR A 15 7.20 12.67 -8.08
CA TYR A 15 8.35 12.89 -7.22
C TYR A 15 9.02 11.54 -6.94
N SER A 16 10.26 11.39 -7.38
CA SER A 16 11.05 10.19 -7.10
C SER A 16 12.15 10.51 -6.08
N GLY A 17 12.06 9.89 -4.91
CA GLY A 17 13.01 10.10 -3.82
C GLY A 17 12.91 9.05 -2.72
N GLY A 18 12.06 8.05 -2.91
CA GLY A 18 11.76 7.03 -1.92
C GLY A 18 12.88 6.03 -1.68
N ARG A 19 12.98 5.56 -0.44
CA ARG A 19 13.90 4.47 -0.06
C ARG A 19 13.34 3.09 -0.40
N LYS A 20 12.02 2.96 -0.48
CA LYS A 20 11.31 1.71 -0.78
C LYS A 20 10.77 1.62 -2.20
N ALA A 21 10.83 2.69 -2.99
CA ALA A 21 10.45 2.61 -4.40
C ALA A 21 11.27 1.51 -5.06
N ALA A 22 10.62 0.52 -5.69
CA ALA A 22 11.37 -0.45 -6.45
C ALA A 22 11.89 0.32 -7.66
N SER A 23 13.20 0.50 -7.69
CA SER A 23 13.93 1.25 -8.73
C SER A 23 13.88 0.60 -10.13
N GLY A 24 12.90 -0.28 -10.37
CA GLY A 24 12.57 -0.82 -11.68
C GLY A 24 11.99 0.26 -12.57
N GLU A 25 12.27 0.14 -13.86
CA GLU A 25 11.79 1.06 -14.88
C GLU A 25 10.26 1.07 -14.93
N HIS A 26 9.66 -0.11 -14.81
CA HIS A 26 8.21 -0.24 -14.84
C HIS A 26 7.50 0.52 -13.71
N GLU A 27 8.12 0.70 -12.54
CA GLU A 27 7.49 1.45 -11.44
C GLU A 27 7.51 2.95 -11.71
N ARG A 28 8.62 3.48 -12.24
CA ARG A 28 8.73 4.89 -12.63
C ARG A 28 7.75 5.23 -13.75
N GLU A 29 7.69 4.41 -14.79
CA GLU A 29 6.74 4.59 -15.89
C GLU A 29 5.29 4.51 -15.41
N THR A 30 4.98 3.53 -14.55
CA THR A 30 3.65 3.43 -13.93
C THR A 30 3.30 4.68 -13.12
N GLN A 31 4.24 5.18 -12.31
CA GLN A 31 4.05 6.39 -11.51
C GLN A 31 3.78 7.60 -12.43
N TYR A 32 4.53 7.75 -13.51
CA TYR A 32 4.36 8.87 -14.43
C TYR A 32 3.01 8.82 -15.16
N VAL A 33 2.59 7.64 -15.65
CA VAL A 33 1.27 7.46 -16.27
C VAL A 33 0.15 7.77 -15.27
N LEU A 34 0.27 7.32 -14.02
CA LEU A 34 -0.71 7.64 -12.98
C LEU A 34 -0.69 9.13 -12.61
N THR A 35 0.47 9.79 -12.63
CA THR A 35 0.59 11.24 -12.46
C THR A 35 -0.17 11.98 -13.56
N ALA A 36 -0.07 11.53 -14.81
CA ALA A 36 -0.85 12.08 -15.91
C ALA A 36 -2.36 11.92 -15.71
N HIS A 37 -2.82 10.80 -15.15
CA HIS A 37 -4.23 10.61 -14.81
C HIS A 37 -4.70 11.53 -13.69
N VAL A 38 -3.86 11.77 -12.67
CA VAL A 38 -4.16 12.75 -11.61
C VAL A 38 -4.22 14.17 -12.19
N ALA A 39 -3.29 14.52 -13.09
CA ALA A 39 -3.33 15.80 -13.81
C ALA A 39 -4.65 15.98 -14.57
N ALA A 40 -5.06 14.97 -15.33
CA ALA A 40 -6.33 14.98 -16.06
C ALA A 40 -7.54 15.10 -15.13
N LEU A 41 -7.58 14.36 -14.02
CA LEU A 41 -8.65 14.43 -13.02
C LEU A 41 -8.80 15.85 -12.44
N LEU A 42 -7.68 16.54 -12.22
CA LEU A 42 -7.65 17.88 -11.65
C LEU A 42 -7.81 19.01 -12.68
N GLY A 43 -7.90 18.70 -13.98
CA GLY A 43 -7.82 19.72 -15.04
C GLY A 43 -6.50 20.50 -15.02
N ALA A 44 -5.44 19.87 -14.51
CA ALA A 44 -4.15 20.46 -14.23
C ALA A 44 -3.11 20.10 -15.30
N ARG A 45 -2.03 20.87 -15.38
CA ARG A 45 -0.93 20.57 -16.32
C ARG A 45 -0.04 19.47 -15.75
N LEU A 46 0.31 18.49 -16.57
CA LEU A 46 1.37 17.53 -16.23
C LEU A 46 2.73 18.24 -16.23
N GLY A 47 3.41 18.20 -15.09
CA GLY A 47 4.79 18.65 -14.92
C GLY A 47 5.78 17.58 -15.34
N ALA A 48 7.02 18.00 -15.61
CA ALA A 48 8.13 17.06 -15.75
C ALA A 48 8.31 16.26 -14.43
N PRO A 49 8.67 14.97 -14.49
CA PRO A 49 9.20 14.27 -13.32
C PRO A 49 10.39 15.06 -12.77
N PHE A 50 10.56 15.08 -11.46
CA PHE A 50 11.75 15.66 -10.86
C PHE A 50 12.18 14.84 -9.65
N ASP A 51 13.49 14.74 -9.45
CA ASP A 51 14.08 13.87 -8.45
C ASP A 51 14.70 14.68 -7.31
N ALA A 52 14.88 14.05 -6.15
CA ALA A 52 15.48 14.70 -4.98
C ALA A 52 16.91 15.25 -5.22
N LEU A 53 17.62 14.76 -6.25
CA LEU A 53 18.96 15.20 -6.61
C LEU A 53 18.98 16.56 -7.33
N ASP A 54 17.88 16.96 -7.97
CA ASP A 54 17.76 18.25 -8.64
C ASP A 54 17.68 19.41 -7.62
N ASP A 55 17.32 19.13 -6.35
CA ASP A 55 17.31 20.11 -5.25
C ASP A 55 18.71 20.43 -4.70
N ALA A 56 19.73 19.61 -4.99
CA ALA A 56 21.10 19.85 -4.52
C ALA A 56 21.89 20.83 -5.41
N GLY A 57 21.35 21.16 -6.59
CA GLY A 57 21.92 22.10 -7.54
C GLY A 57 21.01 23.30 -7.76
N ASP A 58 21.43 24.45 -7.22
CA ASP A 58 20.90 25.78 -7.53
C ASP A 58 19.50 26.15 -6.95
N ALA A 59 19.50 26.52 -5.67
CA ALA A 59 18.33 26.90 -4.86
C ALA A 59 17.71 28.27 -5.21
N GLY A 60 17.81 28.75 -6.46
CA GLY A 60 17.39 30.11 -6.85
C GLY A 60 15.97 30.21 -7.41
N GLU A 61 15.59 29.33 -8.35
CA GLU A 61 14.34 29.47 -9.12
C GLU A 61 13.39 28.26 -9.01
N ALA A 62 13.90 27.04 -8.79
CA ALA A 62 13.08 25.83 -8.68
C ALA A 62 12.16 25.85 -7.43
N ALA A 63 12.66 26.38 -6.30
CA ALA A 63 11.95 26.42 -5.02
C ALA A 63 10.69 27.34 -5.03
N ALA A 64 10.62 28.33 -5.92
CA ALA A 64 9.44 29.18 -6.09
C ALA A 64 8.30 28.46 -6.84
N SER A 65 8.61 27.38 -7.57
CA SER A 65 7.66 26.63 -8.40
C SER A 65 7.04 25.40 -7.74
N ILE A 66 7.48 25.01 -6.53
CA ILE A 66 7.01 23.81 -5.82
C ILE A 66 5.68 24.07 -5.10
N GLY A 67 5.45 25.30 -4.61
CA GLY A 67 4.25 25.62 -3.80
C GLY A 67 2.91 25.58 -4.54
N ASP A 68 2.92 25.54 -5.88
CA ASP A 68 1.71 25.47 -6.72
C ASP A 68 1.49 24.05 -7.31
N ARG A 69 2.22 23.04 -6.80
CA ARG A 69 2.19 21.67 -7.32
C ARG A 69 1.32 20.75 -6.49
N TYR A 70 0.69 19.79 -7.14
CA TYR A 70 0.18 18.58 -6.51
C TYR A 70 1.17 17.44 -6.80
N LEU A 71 1.72 16.82 -5.75
CA LEU A 71 2.80 15.85 -5.89
C LEU A 71 2.30 14.40 -5.89
N VAL A 72 2.95 13.54 -6.67
CA VAL A 72 2.70 12.09 -6.67
C VAL A 72 4.01 11.38 -6.31
N PRO A 73 4.30 11.19 -5.00
CA PRO A 73 5.53 10.53 -4.56
C PRO A 73 5.51 9.01 -4.81
N ASP A 74 6.69 8.46 -5.05
CA ASP A 74 6.93 7.01 -5.20
C ASP A 74 6.90 6.25 -3.86
N ASP A 75 7.10 6.95 -2.75
CA ASP A 75 7.14 6.39 -1.40
C ASP A 75 6.41 7.26 -0.36
N THR A 76 6.20 6.70 0.83
CA THR A 76 5.65 7.45 1.96
C THR A 76 6.71 8.44 2.45
N LEU A 77 6.33 9.69 2.55
CA LEU A 77 7.23 10.80 2.88
C LEU A 77 7.43 10.92 4.39
N THR A 78 8.56 11.49 4.79
CA THR A 78 8.79 11.91 6.18
C THR A 78 8.27 13.33 6.42
N LEU A 79 8.15 13.76 7.68
CA LEU A 79 7.87 15.18 8.00
C LEU A 79 8.93 16.14 7.43
N ALA A 80 10.19 15.69 7.36
CA ALA A 80 11.27 16.48 6.75
C ALA A 80 11.06 16.64 5.24
N ASP A 81 10.64 15.58 4.56
CA ASP A 81 10.28 15.64 3.14
C ASP A 81 9.08 16.54 2.91
N ALA A 82 8.02 16.42 3.73
CA ALA A 82 6.84 17.27 3.63
C ALA A 82 7.19 18.76 3.79
N THR A 83 8.08 19.09 4.74
CA THR A 83 8.56 20.47 4.94
C THR A 83 9.36 20.97 3.73
N ARG A 84 10.31 20.16 3.24
CA ARG A 84 11.14 20.50 2.07
C ARG A 84 10.30 20.70 0.80
N LEU A 85 9.31 19.83 0.60
CA LEU A 85 8.40 19.83 -0.55
C LEU A 85 7.18 20.75 -0.37
N ARG A 86 7.08 21.46 0.77
CA ARG A 86 5.96 22.35 1.12
C ARG A 86 4.58 21.69 1.10
N ILE A 87 4.51 20.39 1.43
CA ILE A 87 3.27 19.64 1.62
C ILE A 87 2.71 19.97 3.00
N ARG A 88 1.49 20.51 3.04
CA ARG A 88 0.83 20.95 4.29
C ARG A 88 -0.25 19.97 4.74
N ASP A 89 -1.00 19.41 3.80
CA ASP A 89 -2.14 18.53 4.09
C ASP A 89 -2.41 17.53 2.93
N GLU A 90 -3.55 16.84 3.01
CA GLU A 90 -3.99 15.82 2.05
C GLU A 90 -4.33 16.39 0.65
N ASP A 91 -4.45 17.71 0.47
CA ASP A 91 -4.77 18.36 -0.81
C ASP A 91 -3.53 18.74 -1.64
N ASP A 92 -2.33 18.57 -1.09
CA ASP A 92 -1.07 18.93 -1.74
C ASP A 92 -0.40 17.73 -2.45
N PHE A 93 -0.83 16.48 -2.23
CA PHE A 93 -0.15 15.30 -2.78
C PHE A 93 -0.99 14.00 -2.76
N PHE A 94 -0.56 12.97 -3.49
CA PHE A 94 -1.14 11.61 -3.49
C PHE A 94 -0.23 10.61 -2.75
N GLY A 95 -0.40 10.47 -1.44
CA GLY A 95 0.43 9.60 -0.61
C GLY A 95 0.17 9.79 0.88
N GLY A 96 1.17 9.48 1.71
CA GLY A 96 1.17 9.71 3.15
C GLY A 96 2.47 10.32 3.66
N VAL A 97 2.38 11.00 4.78
CA VAL A 97 3.50 11.60 5.53
C VAL A 97 3.52 10.98 6.91
N VAL A 98 4.68 10.45 7.33
CA VAL A 98 4.85 9.83 8.64
C VAL A 98 5.87 10.58 9.51
N PRO A 99 5.66 10.61 10.85
CA PRO A 99 6.62 11.22 11.77
C PRO A 99 7.91 10.40 11.92
N TYR A 100 7.82 9.08 11.79
CA TYR A 100 8.96 8.17 11.90
C TYR A 100 8.93 7.15 10.75
N PRO A 101 10.06 6.88 10.08
CA PRO A 101 10.10 5.99 8.91
C PRO A 101 9.52 4.59 9.15
N PHE A 102 9.68 4.03 10.36
CA PHE A 102 9.14 2.70 10.67
C PHE A 102 7.61 2.64 10.60
N VAL A 103 6.90 3.76 10.83
CA VAL A 103 5.43 3.85 10.74
C VAL A 103 4.97 3.60 9.31
N ALA A 104 5.78 4.00 8.32
CA ALA A 104 5.55 3.70 6.91
C ALA A 104 5.82 2.22 6.53
N THR A 105 6.11 1.34 7.49
CA THR A 105 6.44 -0.07 7.24
C THR A 105 5.48 -1.02 7.95
N LYS A 106 5.57 -2.32 7.62
CA LYS A 106 4.80 -3.38 8.27
C LYS A 106 5.15 -3.58 9.74
N VAL A 107 6.29 -3.09 10.22
CA VAL A 107 6.67 -3.25 11.63
C VAL A 107 5.74 -2.48 12.57
N VAL A 108 5.10 -1.40 12.09
CA VAL A 108 4.17 -0.66 12.94
C VAL A 108 2.98 -1.52 13.37
N VAL A 109 2.61 -2.55 12.60
CA VAL A 109 1.40 -3.35 12.79
C VAL A 109 1.40 -4.10 14.13
N HIS A 110 2.57 -4.47 14.65
CA HIS A 110 2.68 -5.29 15.85
C HIS A 110 3.39 -4.55 16.98
N GLY A 111 3.08 -4.92 18.23
CA GLY A 111 3.84 -4.47 19.39
C GLY A 111 5.20 -5.14 19.51
N LEU A 112 6.02 -4.66 20.44
CA LEU A 112 7.27 -5.32 20.83
C LEU A 112 6.97 -6.45 21.84
N VAL A 113 7.94 -7.34 22.04
CA VAL A 113 7.88 -8.34 23.12
C VAL A 113 7.92 -7.66 24.49
N PRO A 114 7.31 -8.26 25.54
CA PRO A 114 7.47 -7.76 26.91
C PRO A 114 8.95 -7.67 27.30
N GLY A 115 9.39 -6.50 27.77
CA GLY A 115 10.79 -6.26 28.14
C GLY A 115 11.75 -6.18 26.95
N ALA A 116 11.26 -5.79 25.77
CA ALA A 116 12.08 -5.61 24.57
C ALA A 116 13.34 -4.79 24.84
N ARG A 117 14.47 -5.29 24.32
CA ARG A 117 15.79 -4.68 24.49
C ARG A 117 15.98 -3.47 23.59
N HIS A 118 15.34 -3.47 22.42
CA HIS A 118 15.41 -2.34 21.50
C HIS A 118 14.03 -1.83 21.12
N LYS A 119 13.88 -0.50 21.20
CA LYS A 119 12.67 0.22 20.85
C LYS A 119 13.08 1.46 20.05
N PRO A 120 12.60 1.63 18.81
CA PRO A 120 12.97 2.78 18.01
C PRO A 120 12.35 4.06 18.60
N THR A 121 13.03 5.18 18.38
CA THR A 121 12.54 6.51 18.78
C THR A 121 11.15 6.76 18.18
N GLY A 122 10.20 7.22 19.00
CA GLY A 122 8.84 7.50 18.56
C GLY A 122 7.88 6.31 18.62
N TRP A 123 8.31 5.15 19.10
CA TRP A 123 7.43 3.98 19.22
C TRP A 123 6.33 4.17 20.27
N ALA A 124 5.08 4.04 19.83
CA ALA A 124 3.88 4.26 20.64
C ALA A 124 3.35 2.93 21.21
N ASP A 125 3.68 2.58 22.46
CA ASP A 125 3.26 1.29 23.04
C ASP A 125 1.73 1.15 23.11
N HIS A 126 1.03 2.24 23.39
CA HIS A 126 -0.43 2.27 23.45
C HIS A 126 -1.09 1.93 22.10
N PHE A 127 -0.40 2.13 20.98
CA PHE A 127 -0.88 1.74 19.66
C PHE A 127 -1.01 0.22 19.57
N ALA A 128 0.01 -0.51 20.00
CA ALA A 128 0.03 -1.98 19.97
C ALA A 128 -1.13 -2.58 20.79
N ASP A 129 -1.46 -1.96 21.93
CA ASP A 129 -2.61 -2.37 22.74
C ASP A 129 -3.93 -2.09 22.04
N ALA A 130 -4.07 -0.92 21.41
CA ALA A 130 -5.27 -0.55 20.67
C ALA A 130 -5.55 -1.47 19.46
N VAL A 131 -4.50 -1.95 18.78
CA VAL A 131 -4.65 -2.77 17.56
C VAL A 131 -4.51 -4.28 17.78
N ARG A 132 -4.20 -4.74 18.99
CA ARG A 132 -3.97 -6.17 19.31
C ARG A 132 -5.07 -7.11 18.79
N GLY A 133 -6.33 -6.68 18.86
CA GLY A 133 -7.49 -7.44 18.36
C GLY A 133 -7.80 -7.26 16.86
N LEU A 134 -7.07 -6.37 16.18
CA LEU A 134 -7.25 -5.99 14.78
C LEU A 134 -6.20 -6.61 13.86
N VAL A 135 -5.09 -7.10 14.42
CA VAL A 135 -3.95 -7.69 13.71
C VAL A 135 -3.83 -9.19 13.99
N LEU A 136 -2.93 -9.88 13.28
CA LEU A 136 -2.61 -11.27 13.61
C LEU A 136 -1.80 -11.34 14.91
N PRO A 137 -1.78 -12.47 15.63
CA PRO A 137 -0.81 -12.66 16.70
C PRO A 137 0.60 -12.48 16.15
N GLY A 138 1.34 -11.51 16.67
CA GLY A 138 2.67 -11.17 16.17
C GLY A 138 3.37 -10.12 17.01
N PHE A 139 4.64 -9.91 16.67
CA PHE A 139 5.54 -8.96 17.30
C PHE A 139 6.43 -8.32 16.23
N SER A 140 6.88 -7.12 16.52
CA SER A 140 8.03 -6.52 15.85
C SER A 140 9.26 -6.59 16.74
N ALA A 141 10.42 -6.75 16.10
CA ALA A 141 11.71 -6.83 16.77
C ALA A 141 12.75 -6.02 16.02
N PHE A 142 13.67 -5.40 16.77
CA PHE A 142 14.75 -4.56 16.23
C PHE A 142 16.14 -5.04 16.71
N CYS A 143 16.20 -6.24 17.29
CA CYS A 143 17.43 -6.95 17.58
C CYS A 143 17.15 -8.46 17.59
N SER A 144 18.21 -9.25 17.43
CA SER A 144 18.11 -10.70 17.32
C SER A 144 17.51 -11.35 18.58
N ASP A 145 17.83 -10.84 19.76
CA ASP A 145 17.30 -11.35 21.04
C ASP A 145 15.78 -11.18 21.17
N ASP A 146 15.25 -10.03 20.76
CA ASP A 146 13.82 -9.78 20.77
C ASP A 146 13.11 -10.63 19.70
N ALA A 147 13.74 -10.84 18.53
CA ALA A 147 13.21 -11.71 17.47
C ALA A 147 13.15 -13.18 17.90
N ARG A 148 14.17 -13.67 18.61
CA ARG A 148 14.18 -15.01 19.23
C ARG A 148 13.06 -15.16 20.25
N THR A 149 12.90 -14.16 21.13
CA THR A 149 11.85 -14.13 22.15
C THR A 149 10.46 -14.13 21.50
N ALA A 150 10.23 -13.30 20.50
CA ALA A 150 8.99 -13.22 19.73
C ALA A 150 8.65 -14.57 19.10
N THR A 151 9.63 -15.19 18.44
CA THR A 151 9.46 -16.49 17.78
C THR A 151 9.10 -17.58 18.80
N ALA A 152 9.80 -17.66 19.93
CA ALA A 152 9.51 -18.63 20.97
C ALA A 152 8.11 -18.47 21.59
N LEU A 153 7.62 -17.23 21.72
CA LEU A 153 6.25 -16.95 22.17
C LEU A 153 5.21 -17.39 21.12
N LEU A 154 5.45 -17.11 19.85
CA LEU A 154 4.52 -17.41 18.76
C LEU A 154 4.48 -18.91 18.41
N GLN A 155 5.60 -19.63 18.49
CA GLN A 155 5.68 -21.06 18.17
C GLN A 155 4.73 -21.92 19.03
N ARG A 156 4.42 -21.48 20.26
CA ARG A 156 3.44 -22.14 21.16
C ARG A 156 2.04 -22.27 20.56
N GLY A 157 1.70 -21.47 19.56
CA GLY A 157 0.40 -21.52 18.89
C GLY A 157 0.46 -21.92 17.41
N GLY A 158 1.60 -22.39 16.90
CA GLY A 158 1.77 -22.87 15.51
C GLY A 158 2.92 -22.24 14.72
N GLU A 159 2.86 -22.35 13.40
CA GLU A 159 3.86 -21.82 12.46
C GLU A 159 4.01 -20.29 12.55
N VAL A 160 5.24 -19.81 12.37
CA VAL A 160 5.61 -18.38 12.43
C VAL A 160 6.08 -17.94 11.06
N ARG A 161 5.64 -16.77 10.62
CA ARG A 161 6.10 -16.09 9.41
C ARG A 161 6.95 -14.89 9.80
N LEU A 162 8.15 -14.84 9.25
CA LEU A 162 9.04 -13.68 9.28
C LEU A 162 8.75 -12.79 8.07
N LYS A 163 8.70 -11.47 8.26
CA LYS A 163 8.58 -10.49 7.16
C LYS A 163 9.58 -9.36 7.33
N ARG A 164 10.30 -9.06 6.25
CA ARG A 164 11.13 -7.87 6.15
C ARG A 164 10.28 -6.61 5.91
N PRO A 165 10.63 -5.46 6.51
CA PRO A 165 9.89 -4.20 6.37
C PRO A 165 9.83 -3.71 4.91
N SER A 166 10.93 -3.87 4.19
CA SER A 166 11.15 -3.46 2.79
C SER A 166 10.54 -4.40 1.74
N GLY A 167 10.04 -5.58 2.12
CA GLY A 167 9.46 -6.53 1.17
C GLY A 167 8.23 -5.99 0.43
N ILE A 168 8.15 -6.10 -0.90
CA ILE A 168 6.99 -5.68 -1.68
C ILE A 168 6.38 -6.91 -2.38
N GLY A 169 5.05 -6.98 -2.45
CA GLY A 169 4.36 -8.02 -3.21
C GLY A 169 4.63 -9.46 -2.76
N GLY A 170 4.95 -9.67 -1.49
CA GLY A 170 5.26 -10.98 -0.90
C GLY A 170 6.75 -11.34 -0.87
N VAL A 171 7.63 -10.53 -1.47
CA VAL A 171 9.09 -10.71 -1.40
C VAL A 171 9.59 -10.43 0.02
N GLY A 172 10.64 -11.15 0.46
CA GLY A 172 11.28 -10.92 1.76
C GLY A 172 10.48 -11.45 2.95
N GLN A 173 9.69 -12.50 2.74
CA GLN A 173 8.93 -13.18 3.78
C GLN A 173 9.18 -14.69 3.74
N ALA A 174 9.22 -15.34 4.90
CA ALA A 174 9.45 -16.78 5.01
C ALA A 174 8.63 -17.37 6.16
N VAL A 175 8.24 -18.64 6.04
CA VAL A 175 7.69 -19.41 7.16
C VAL A 175 8.86 -20.10 7.84
N LEU A 176 9.03 -19.86 9.14
CA LEU A 176 10.16 -20.37 9.89
C LEU A 176 9.99 -21.86 10.17
N GLU A 177 10.98 -22.66 9.77
CA GLU A 177 10.99 -24.12 10.01
C GLU A 177 11.55 -24.48 11.39
N GLY A 178 12.29 -23.58 12.03
CA GLY A 178 12.91 -23.82 13.32
C GLY A 178 13.79 -22.68 13.79
N ARG A 179 14.59 -22.95 14.83
CA ARG A 179 15.54 -21.98 15.39
C ARG A 179 16.66 -21.65 14.41
N ASP A 180 17.28 -22.66 13.80
CA ASP A 180 18.43 -22.44 12.91
C ASP A 180 18.04 -21.63 11.67
N ASP A 181 16.82 -21.84 11.17
CA ASP A 181 16.23 -21.07 10.07
C ASP A 181 15.99 -19.59 10.45
N LEU A 182 15.52 -19.33 11.68
CA LEU A 182 15.46 -17.96 12.21
C LEU A 182 16.85 -17.32 12.24
N GLU A 183 17.86 -18.01 12.77
CA GLU A 183 19.22 -17.45 12.86
C GLU A 183 19.79 -17.12 11.47
N ALA A 184 19.60 -18.00 10.48
CA ALA A 184 20.01 -17.76 9.11
C ALA A 184 19.33 -16.51 8.52
N HIS A 185 18.03 -16.31 8.79
CA HIS A 185 17.32 -15.11 8.36
C HIS A 185 17.82 -13.84 9.05
N LEU A 186 18.10 -13.88 10.35
CA LEU A 186 18.62 -12.73 11.11
C LEU A 186 20.04 -12.38 10.67
N GLU A 187 20.90 -13.37 10.46
CA GLU A 187 22.25 -13.19 9.91
C GLU A 187 22.20 -12.55 8.52
N ALA A 188 21.31 -13.02 7.64
CA ALA A 188 21.12 -12.47 6.30
C ALA A 188 20.50 -11.07 6.28
N ILE A 189 19.90 -10.61 7.39
CA ILE A 189 19.48 -9.21 7.56
C ILE A 189 20.67 -8.38 8.06
N GLY A 190 21.41 -8.92 9.02
CA GLY A 190 22.50 -8.24 9.70
C GLY A 190 22.00 -7.29 10.81
N GLU A 191 22.76 -7.19 11.90
CA GLU A 191 22.37 -6.42 13.09
C GLU A 191 22.13 -4.93 12.82
N GLY A 192 22.86 -4.34 11.87
CA GLY A 192 22.68 -2.92 11.49
C GLY A 192 21.31 -2.66 10.86
N ALA A 193 20.96 -3.41 9.82
CA ALA A 193 19.66 -3.28 9.16
C ALA A 193 18.51 -3.71 10.07
N LEU A 194 18.71 -4.74 10.91
CA LEU A 194 17.72 -5.17 11.89
C LEU A 194 17.42 -4.07 12.92
N ARG A 195 18.44 -3.34 13.37
CA ARG A 195 18.30 -2.19 14.28
C ARG A 195 17.52 -1.05 13.66
N GLU A 196 17.77 -0.76 12.38
CA GLU A 196 17.19 0.39 11.69
C GLU A 196 15.78 0.10 11.16
N GLU A 197 15.60 -1.02 10.47
CA GLU A 197 14.36 -1.34 9.76
C GLU A 197 13.42 -2.21 10.61
N GLY A 198 13.98 -3.08 11.46
CA GLY A 198 13.25 -4.08 12.22
C GLY A 198 12.83 -5.30 11.39
N VAL A 199 12.06 -6.18 12.02
CA VAL A 199 11.46 -7.37 11.41
C VAL A 199 10.11 -7.66 12.06
N VAL A 200 9.19 -8.25 11.30
CA VAL A 200 7.90 -8.75 11.82
C VAL A 200 7.95 -10.26 11.96
N LEU A 201 7.51 -10.75 13.11
CA LEU A 201 7.25 -12.16 13.38
C LEU A 201 5.76 -12.29 13.67
N GLU A 202 5.03 -13.06 12.90
CA GLU A 202 3.58 -13.23 13.10
C GLU A 202 3.12 -14.65 12.82
N ARG A 203 1.90 -14.99 13.23
CA ARG A 203 1.27 -16.27 12.92
C ARG A 203 1.19 -16.47 11.40
N ASN A 204 1.74 -17.57 10.90
CA ASN A 204 1.52 -17.97 9.51
C ASN A 204 0.09 -18.45 9.30
N LEU A 205 -0.55 -17.99 8.22
CA LEU A 205 -1.85 -18.48 7.78
C LEU A 205 -1.70 -19.26 6.47
N ARG A 206 -2.51 -20.30 6.32
CA ARG A 206 -2.67 -21.11 5.11
C ARG A 206 -3.95 -20.70 4.39
N ASN A 207 -3.96 -20.82 3.07
CA ASN A 207 -5.11 -20.51 2.20
C ASN A 207 -5.70 -19.11 2.48
N ILE A 208 -4.81 -18.11 2.50
CA ILE A 208 -5.16 -16.72 2.78
C ILE A 208 -5.94 -16.09 1.62
N ALA A 209 -7.04 -15.43 1.95
CA ALA A 209 -7.59 -14.34 1.14
C ALA A 209 -7.13 -13.01 1.73
N THR A 210 -6.54 -12.15 0.91
CA THR A 210 -6.13 -10.80 1.34
C THR A 210 -7.10 -9.78 0.76
N PHE A 211 -7.71 -8.99 1.63
CA PHE A 211 -8.54 -7.88 1.24
C PHE A 211 -7.71 -6.60 1.21
N SER A 212 -7.83 -5.81 0.14
CA SER A 212 -7.38 -4.42 0.14
C SER A 212 -8.54 -3.54 0.58
N VAL A 213 -8.35 -2.74 1.61
CA VAL A 213 -9.34 -1.76 2.09
C VAL A 213 -8.67 -0.42 2.19
N GLY A 214 -9.29 0.61 1.65
CA GLY A 214 -8.65 1.92 1.64
C GLY A 214 -9.58 3.11 1.43
N ARG A 215 -8.96 4.27 1.56
CA ARG A 215 -9.51 5.60 1.26
C ARG A 215 -8.52 6.31 0.35
N THR A 216 -9.05 6.97 -0.66
CA THR A 216 -8.28 7.84 -1.53
C THR A 216 -8.96 9.19 -1.64
N HIS A 217 -8.14 10.24 -1.55
CA HIS A 217 -8.51 11.64 -1.63
C HIS A 217 -7.57 12.32 -2.61
N ILE A 218 -8.13 13.06 -3.56
CA ILE A 218 -7.41 13.92 -4.49
C ILE A 218 -8.26 15.17 -4.65
N ARG A 219 -7.96 16.25 -3.91
CA ARG A 219 -8.64 17.57 -3.97
C ARG A 219 -10.14 17.52 -4.29
N GLY A 220 -10.95 17.35 -3.26
CA GLY A 220 -12.41 17.32 -3.40
C GLY A 220 -12.97 16.03 -4.02
N PHE A 221 -12.13 15.18 -4.62
CA PHE A 221 -12.51 13.82 -5.00
C PHE A 221 -12.14 12.85 -3.89
N GLU A 222 -13.14 12.21 -3.30
CA GLU A 222 -12.97 11.19 -2.26
C GLU A 222 -13.65 9.88 -2.66
N ALA A 223 -12.97 8.77 -2.37
CA ALA A 223 -13.56 7.44 -2.47
C ALA A 223 -12.98 6.48 -1.42
N CYS A 224 -13.83 5.57 -0.95
CA CYS A 224 -13.45 4.44 -0.12
C CYS A 224 -13.69 3.15 -0.89
N TYR A 225 -12.89 2.13 -0.62
CA TYR A 225 -13.00 0.86 -1.32
C TYR A 225 -12.71 -0.34 -0.44
N TYR A 226 -13.21 -1.48 -0.89
CA TYR A 226 -12.71 -2.79 -0.49
C TYR A 226 -12.56 -3.67 -1.72
N GLY A 227 -11.68 -4.65 -1.65
CA GLY A 227 -11.49 -5.59 -2.74
C GLY A 227 -10.68 -6.79 -2.33
N VAL A 228 -10.48 -7.72 -3.25
CA VAL A 228 -9.66 -8.90 -3.02
C VAL A 228 -8.42 -8.79 -3.89
N GLN A 229 -7.26 -9.05 -3.28
CA GLN A 229 -6.00 -9.13 -3.99
C GLN A 229 -5.94 -10.43 -4.80
N ARG A 230 -5.32 -10.34 -5.97
CA ARG A 230 -4.98 -11.49 -6.81
C ARG A 230 -3.50 -11.76 -6.74
N LEU A 231 -3.15 -13.03 -6.83
CA LEU A 231 -1.78 -13.45 -7.07
C LEU A 231 -1.60 -13.75 -8.55
N THR A 232 -0.40 -13.46 -9.06
CA THR A 232 0.05 -13.87 -10.39
C THR A 232 1.40 -14.59 -10.25
N ARG A 233 1.73 -15.45 -11.20
CA ARG A 233 3.10 -15.97 -11.30
C ARG A 233 3.97 -14.94 -12.00
N ASN A 234 5.16 -14.69 -11.45
CA ASN A 234 6.17 -13.85 -12.10
C ASN A 234 7.02 -14.64 -13.11
N ASN A 235 7.93 -13.96 -13.80
CA ASN A 235 8.84 -14.58 -14.77
C ASN A 235 9.85 -15.58 -14.16
N HIS A 236 9.91 -15.70 -12.82
CA HIS A 236 10.69 -16.70 -12.09
C HIS A 236 9.83 -17.84 -11.52
N GLY A 237 8.53 -17.89 -11.85
CA GLY A 237 7.60 -18.93 -11.40
C GLY A 237 7.03 -18.74 -9.99
N LEU A 238 7.43 -17.69 -9.28
CA LEU A 238 6.98 -17.37 -7.93
C LEU A 238 5.60 -16.69 -7.95
N LEU A 239 4.76 -16.99 -6.96
CA LEU A 239 3.49 -16.27 -6.76
C LEU A 239 3.77 -14.91 -6.10
N VAL A 240 3.40 -13.84 -6.79
CA VAL A 240 3.52 -12.45 -6.35
C VAL A 240 2.17 -11.75 -6.46
N TYR A 241 2.06 -10.55 -5.91
CA TYR A 241 0.89 -9.70 -6.10
C TYR A 241 0.62 -9.42 -7.59
N GLY A 242 -0.62 -9.62 -8.03
CA GLY A 242 -1.07 -9.48 -9.42
C GLY A 242 -2.13 -8.41 -9.62
N GLY A 243 -2.30 -7.51 -8.65
CA GLY A 243 -3.35 -6.50 -8.64
C GLY A 243 -4.53 -6.84 -7.74
N SER A 244 -5.49 -5.92 -7.63
CA SER A 244 -6.69 -6.07 -6.80
C SER A 244 -7.94 -5.82 -7.63
N ASP A 245 -9.01 -6.55 -7.33
CA ASP A 245 -10.36 -6.28 -7.83
C ASP A 245 -11.15 -5.56 -6.74
N LEU A 246 -11.45 -4.28 -6.96
CA LEU A 246 -12.06 -3.37 -5.98
C LEU A 246 -13.54 -3.10 -6.29
N VAL A 247 -14.32 -2.96 -5.23
CA VAL A 247 -15.58 -2.22 -5.19
C VAL A 247 -15.26 -0.88 -4.56
N VAL A 248 -15.44 0.19 -5.33
CA VAL A 248 -15.11 1.55 -4.94
C VAL A 248 -16.41 2.35 -4.82
N ALA A 249 -16.62 3.01 -3.70
CA ALA A 249 -17.76 3.88 -3.45
C ALA A 249 -17.28 5.34 -3.38
N ARG A 250 -18.04 6.25 -3.98
CA ARG A 250 -17.80 7.69 -3.87
C ARG A 250 -18.03 8.13 -2.41
N GLY A 251 -17.11 8.93 -1.88
CA GLY A 251 -17.13 9.42 -0.50
C GLY A 251 -16.50 8.45 0.50
N GLY A 252 -16.75 8.71 1.79
CA GLY A 252 -16.12 8.01 2.91
C GLY A 252 -16.63 6.58 3.21
N PHE A 253 -16.16 6.03 4.33
CA PHE A 253 -16.50 4.68 4.78
C PHE A 253 -18.01 4.45 4.97
N GLU A 254 -18.78 5.48 5.34
CA GLU A 254 -20.24 5.41 5.44
C GLU A 254 -20.90 5.07 4.10
N ALA A 255 -20.39 5.62 2.99
CA ALA A 255 -20.88 5.30 1.66
C ALA A 255 -20.49 3.86 1.27
N LEU A 256 -19.25 3.46 1.56
CA LEU A 256 -18.77 2.10 1.31
C LEU A 256 -19.60 1.04 2.06
N GLU A 257 -19.95 1.29 3.33
CA GLU A 257 -20.70 0.34 4.16
C GLU A 257 -22.13 0.06 3.67
N ARG A 258 -22.71 0.97 2.86
CA ARG A 258 -24.02 0.80 2.19
C ARG A 258 -23.97 -0.13 0.98
N THR A 259 -22.78 -0.38 0.43
CA THR A 259 -22.62 -1.33 -0.69
C THR A 259 -22.91 -2.76 -0.23
N ARG A 260 -23.25 -3.65 -1.19
CA ARG A 260 -23.43 -5.06 -0.86
C ARG A 260 -22.08 -5.70 -0.62
N MET A 261 -21.87 -6.21 0.59
CA MET A 261 -20.63 -6.85 1.02
C MET A 261 -20.89 -8.25 1.54
N THR A 262 -19.93 -9.15 1.32
CA THR A 262 -19.87 -10.39 2.08
C THR A 262 -19.57 -10.09 3.55
N HIS A 263 -19.93 -11.01 4.45
CA HIS A 263 -19.57 -10.88 5.86
C HIS A 263 -18.04 -10.76 6.07
N ALA A 264 -17.25 -11.46 5.25
CA ALA A 264 -15.79 -11.38 5.29
C ALA A 264 -15.28 -9.98 4.92
N ALA A 265 -15.79 -9.41 3.83
CA ALA A 265 -15.45 -8.05 3.39
C ALA A 265 -15.84 -7.00 4.43
N ARG A 266 -17.07 -7.05 4.97
CA ARG A 266 -17.53 -6.11 6.01
C ARG A 266 -16.65 -6.16 7.26
N ALA A 267 -16.25 -7.36 7.67
CA ALA A 267 -15.37 -7.55 8.82
C ALA A 267 -13.91 -7.13 8.55
N ALA A 268 -13.47 -7.13 7.28
CA ALA A 268 -12.18 -6.57 6.88
C ALA A 268 -12.22 -5.04 6.88
N VAL A 269 -13.28 -4.44 6.32
CA VAL A 269 -13.49 -2.98 6.32
C VAL A 269 -13.49 -2.44 7.75
N LYS A 270 -14.26 -3.07 8.65
CA LYS A 270 -14.31 -2.66 10.06
C LYS A 270 -12.92 -2.66 10.72
N ARG A 271 -12.11 -3.70 10.48
CA ARG A 271 -10.75 -3.81 11.06
C ARG A 271 -9.81 -2.75 10.51
N ALA A 272 -9.80 -2.56 9.19
CA ALA A 272 -8.97 -1.54 8.55
C ALA A 272 -9.32 -0.13 9.04
N ARG A 273 -10.62 0.20 9.13
CA ARG A 273 -11.10 1.49 9.67
C ARG A 273 -10.67 1.70 11.12
N GLN A 274 -10.78 0.67 11.97
CA GLN A 274 -10.35 0.76 13.37
C GLN A 274 -8.82 0.90 13.48
N PHE A 275 -8.06 0.22 12.62
CA PHE A 275 -6.60 0.31 12.58
C PHE A 275 -6.14 1.71 12.11
N ASP A 276 -6.76 2.26 11.06
CA ASP A 276 -6.51 3.63 10.58
C ASP A 276 -6.76 4.68 11.67
N ALA A 277 -7.89 4.59 12.37
CA ALA A 277 -8.22 5.49 13.48
C ALA A 277 -7.19 5.38 14.63
N ALA A 278 -6.74 4.17 14.94
CA ALA A 278 -5.71 3.93 15.95
C ALA A 278 -4.35 4.52 15.53
N ILE A 279 -3.98 4.41 14.25
CA ILE A 279 -2.75 5.03 13.72
C ILE A 279 -2.82 6.55 13.88
N GLY A 280 -3.92 7.17 13.46
CA GLY A 280 -4.09 8.63 13.57
C GLY A 280 -4.05 9.13 15.01
N SER A 281 -4.57 8.34 15.96
CA SER A 281 -4.51 8.66 17.38
C SER A 281 -3.11 8.51 17.98
N ALA A 282 -2.36 7.48 17.57
CA ALA A 282 -1.02 7.21 18.07
C ALA A 282 0.05 8.14 17.48
N TYR A 283 -0.18 8.64 16.27
CA TYR A 283 0.74 9.49 15.53
C TYR A 283 0.02 10.75 15.02
N PRO A 284 -0.19 11.79 15.86
CA PRO A 284 -0.97 12.96 15.46
C PRO A 284 -0.42 13.76 14.28
N SER A 285 0.88 13.65 13.99
CA SER A 285 1.53 14.27 12.83
C SER A 285 1.43 13.44 11.54
N PHE A 286 0.82 12.25 11.58
CA PHE A 286 0.58 11.44 10.39
C PHE A 286 -0.66 11.93 9.64
N PHE A 287 -0.54 12.08 8.33
CA PHE A 287 -1.66 12.36 7.42
C PHE A 287 -1.41 11.70 6.07
N ALA A 288 -2.48 11.37 5.35
CA ALA A 288 -2.37 10.67 4.08
C ALA A 288 -3.65 10.81 3.23
N SER A 289 -3.47 11.33 2.01
CA SER A 289 -4.50 11.38 0.99
C SER A 289 -4.74 10.02 0.35
N ARG A 290 -3.78 9.09 0.44
CA ARG A 290 -3.94 7.70 0.03
C ARG A 290 -3.68 6.75 1.19
N ARG A 291 -4.68 5.94 1.54
CA ARG A 291 -4.62 4.96 2.63
C ARG A 291 -5.05 3.58 2.14
N ASN A 292 -4.17 2.58 2.19
CA ASN A 292 -4.52 1.18 1.93
C ASN A 292 -4.06 0.27 3.07
N TYR A 293 -4.92 -0.68 3.43
CA TYR A 293 -4.66 -1.71 4.44
C TYR A 293 -4.92 -3.09 3.85
N ASP A 294 -3.96 -3.99 4.03
CA ASP A 294 -4.08 -5.37 3.61
C ASP A 294 -4.58 -6.21 4.79
N VAL A 295 -5.78 -6.77 4.66
CA VAL A 295 -6.42 -7.56 5.73
C VAL A 295 -6.47 -9.02 5.32
N ALA A 296 -5.73 -9.86 6.04
CA ALA A 296 -5.74 -11.30 5.86
C ALA A 296 -7.02 -11.92 6.41
N SER A 297 -7.51 -12.96 5.74
CA SER A 297 -8.50 -13.89 6.26
C SER A 297 -8.09 -15.31 5.88
N GLY A 298 -7.74 -16.13 6.87
CA GLY A 298 -7.24 -17.50 6.63
C GLY A 298 -7.30 -18.35 7.90
N ALA A 299 -6.77 -19.56 7.83
CA ALA A 299 -6.62 -20.44 8.98
C ALA A 299 -5.14 -20.70 9.27
N ASP A 300 -4.78 -20.89 10.53
CA ASP A 300 -3.44 -21.39 10.86
C ASP A 300 -3.32 -22.91 10.63
N ALA A 301 -2.13 -23.47 10.90
CA ALA A 301 -1.87 -24.89 10.76
C ALA A 301 -2.77 -25.79 11.63
N ASN A 302 -3.35 -25.25 12.72
CA ASN A 302 -4.27 -25.95 13.61
C ASN A 302 -5.74 -25.77 13.17
N GLY A 303 -6.01 -25.14 12.03
CA GLY A 303 -7.35 -24.89 11.52
C GLY A 303 -8.07 -23.72 12.21
N ARG A 304 -7.42 -23.00 13.13
CA ARG A 304 -8.02 -21.84 13.78
C ARG A 304 -8.10 -20.69 12.79
N ARG A 305 -9.29 -20.11 12.62
CA ARG A 305 -9.47 -18.97 11.72
C ARG A 305 -8.94 -17.69 12.34
N HIS A 306 -8.20 -16.92 11.56
CA HIS A 306 -7.73 -15.60 11.92
C HIS A 306 -8.14 -14.57 10.87
N ARG A 307 -8.29 -13.33 11.32
CA ARG A 307 -8.45 -12.17 10.45
C ARG A 307 -7.79 -10.97 11.10
N GLY A 308 -6.86 -10.35 10.38
CA GLY A 308 -6.15 -9.18 10.90
C GLY A 308 -5.48 -8.38 9.79
N VAL A 309 -5.22 -7.11 10.07
CA VAL A 309 -4.38 -6.25 9.24
C VAL A 309 -2.96 -6.84 9.23
N LEU A 310 -2.41 -7.02 8.03
CA LEU A 310 -1.05 -7.52 7.81
C LEU A 310 -0.05 -6.39 7.67
N GLU A 311 -0.47 -5.32 6.97
CA GLU A 311 0.36 -4.18 6.61
C GLU A 311 -0.50 -3.02 6.11
N GLN A 312 0.13 -1.86 6.05
CA GLN A 312 -0.40 -0.64 5.44
C GLN A 312 0.45 -0.24 4.23
N SER A 313 -0.15 0.52 3.31
CA SER A 313 0.54 1.21 2.23
C SER A 313 -0.03 2.62 2.05
N TRP A 314 0.79 3.64 2.32
CA TRP A 314 0.48 5.07 2.14
C TRP A 314 1.36 5.71 1.07
N ARG A 315 1.67 4.96 0.01
CA ARG A 315 2.41 5.44 -1.17
C ARG A 315 1.66 5.03 -2.43
N LEU A 316 2.01 5.56 -3.59
CA LEU A 316 1.53 4.99 -4.84
C LEU A 316 1.92 3.51 -4.93
N GLY A 317 1.00 2.65 -5.38
CA GLY A 317 1.22 1.22 -5.40
C GLY A 317 0.28 0.44 -6.30
N GLY A 318 0.28 -0.89 -6.17
CA GLY A 318 -0.41 -1.80 -7.08
C GLY A 318 -1.94 -1.72 -7.10
N ALA A 319 -2.57 -0.89 -6.26
CA ALA A 319 -4.00 -0.60 -6.32
C ALA A 319 -4.31 0.78 -6.94
N SER A 320 -3.29 1.64 -7.14
CA SER A 320 -3.48 3.04 -7.53
C SER A 320 -4.10 3.26 -8.90
N GLY A 321 -3.87 2.35 -9.85
CA GLY A 321 -4.58 2.37 -11.13
C GLY A 321 -6.10 2.26 -10.98
N ALA A 322 -6.57 1.34 -10.15
CA ALA A 322 -7.99 1.17 -9.85
C ALA A 322 -8.56 2.36 -9.06
N GLU A 323 -7.82 2.87 -8.07
CA GLU A 323 -8.21 4.03 -7.26
C GLU A 323 -8.44 5.28 -8.13
N ILE A 324 -7.43 5.66 -8.91
CA ILE A 324 -7.49 6.86 -9.76
C ILE A 324 -8.51 6.66 -10.89
N GLY A 325 -8.59 5.45 -11.46
CA GLY A 325 -9.60 5.12 -12.47
C GLY A 325 -11.02 5.31 -11.93
N ALA A 326 -11.29 4.88 -10.69
CA ALA A 326 -12.60 5.07 -10.07
C ALA A 326 -12.92 6.55 -9.82
N LEU A 327 -11.97 7.34 -9.33
CA LEU A 327 -12.16 8.78 -9.15
C LEU A 327 -12.45 9.49 -10.48
N ARG A 328 -11.77 9.11 -11.56
CA ARG A 328 -12.05 9.63 -12.91
C ARG A 328 -13.45 9.27 -13.38
N ALA A 329 -13.89 8.01 -13.22
CA ALA A 329 -15.25 7.63 -13.57
C ALA A 329 -16.30 8.43 -12.77
N PHE A 330 -16.04 8.71 -11.49
CA PHE A 330 -16.88 9.56 -10.66
C PHE A 330 -16.87 11.04 -11.09
N ALA A 331 -15.76 11.54 -11.60
CA ALA A 331 -15.67 12.88 -12.15
C ALA A 331 -16.44 12.99 -13.48
N ASP A 332 -16.31 11.98 -14.34
CA ASP A 332 -16.93 11.94 -15.67
C ASP A 332 -18.46 11.75 -15.60
N ASP A 333 -18.95 10.99 -14.61
CA ASP A 333 -20.37 10.78 -14.37
C ASP A 333 -20.73 10.99 -12.88
N PRO A 334 -21.28 12.16 -12.51
CA PRO A 334 -21.74 12.46 -11.16
C PRO A 334 -22.84 11.54 -10.63
N ALA A 335 -23.56 10.82 -11.49
CA ALA A 335 -24.61 9.89 -11.07
C ALA A 335 -24.06 8.53 -10.59
N LEU A 336 -22.76 8.26 -10.81
CA LEU A 336 -22.12 7.05 -10.30
C LEU A 336 -21.78 7.20 -8.81
N ASP A 337 -22.36 6.31 -7.99
CA ASP A 337 -22.03 6.18 -6.56
C ASP A 337 -21.04 5.03 -6.29
N VAL A 338 -21.03 4.01 -7.13
CA VAL A 338 -20.21 2.80 -6.96
C VAL A 338 -19.70 2.32 -8.33
N VAL A 339 -18.43 1.96 -8.38
CA VAL A 339 -17.81 1.31 -9.55
C VAL A 339 -17.02 0.07 -9.13
N ARG A 340 -16.79 -0.83 -10.09
CA ARG A 340 -15.78 -1.87 -9.96
C ARG A 340 -14.52 -1.42 -10.66
N ALA A 341 -13.40 -1.45 -9.97
CA ALA A 341 -12.13 -1.05 -10.55
C ALA A 341 -11.07 -2.09 -10.23
N SER A 342 -10.21 -2.40 -11.20
CA SER A 342 -9.15 -3.38 -11.01
C SER A 342 -7.84 -2.88 -11.58
N THR A 343 -6.76 -3.08 -10.83
CA THR A 343 -5.40 -3.05 -11.36
C THR A 343 -4.98 -4.49 -11.63
N VAL A 344 -4.25 -4.73 -12.71
CA VAL A 344 -3.78 -6.05 -13.10
C VAL A 344 -2.31 -5.98 -13.43
N GLU A 345 -1.52 -6.90 -12.89
CA GLU A 345 -0.14 -7.16 -13.33
C GLU A 345 -0.06 -8.55 -13.95
N ARG A 346 0.54 -8.64 -15.14
CA ARG A 346 0.74 -9.90 -15.86
C ARG A 346 2.17 -10.00 -16.36
N TYR A 347 2.85 -11.06 -15.94
CA TYR A 347 4.22 -11.38 -16.36
C TYR A 347 4.20 -12.36 -17.53
N GLY A 348 5.24 -12.31 -18.34
CA GLY A 348 5.44 -13.19 -19.49
C GLY A 348 4.96 -12.54 -20.79
N ALA A 349 4.82 -13.36 -21.84
CA ALA A 349 4.52 -12.87 -23.18
C ALA A 349 3.33 -11.87 -23.20
N PRO A 350 3.40 -10.81 -24.04
CA PRO A 350 2.35 -9.80 -24.10
C PRO A 350 0.97 -10.45 -24.23
N SER A 351 0.11 -10.20 -23.26
CA SER A 351 -1.24 -10.73 -23.24
C SER A 351 -2.24 -9.67 -23.71
N GLY A 352 -3.40 -10.12 -24.19
CA GLY A 352 -4.51 -9.24 -24.52
C GLY A 352 -4.88 -8.36 -23.31
N VAL A 353 -4.92 -7.06 -23.54
CA VAL A 353 -5.44 -6.06 -22.61
C VAL A 353 -6.83 -5.66 -23.11
N PRO A 354 -7.85 -5.57 -22.25
CA PRO A 354 -9.17 -5.11 -22.66
C PRO A 354 -9.11 -3.73 -23.32
N ASP A 355 -9.89 -3.48 -24.36
CA ASP A 355 -9.83 -2.22 -25.13
C ASP A 355 -10.12 -0.97 -24.27
N ALA A 356 -11.00 -1.10 -23.28
CA ALA A 356 -11.34 -0.02 -22.35
C ALA A 356 -10.36 0.11 -21.16
N ALA A 357 -9.28 -0.68 -21.12
CA ALA A 357 -8.31 -0.62 -20.05
C ALA A 357 -7.32 0.53 -20.25
N SER A 358 -6.95 1.16 -19.15
CA SER A 358 -5.84 2.10 -19.14
C SER A 358 -4.54 1.34 -18.93
N VAL A 359 -3.67 1.31 -19.94
CA VAL A 359 -2.34 0.70 -19.85
C VAL A 359 -1.45 1.59 -18.99
N LEU A 360 -0.86 1.00 -17.95
CA LEU A 360 0.05 1.68 -17.02
C LEU A 360 1.51 1.39 -17.35
N TYR A 361 1.78 0.18 -17.83
CA TYR A 361 3.09 -0.25 -18.31
C TYR A 361 2.93 -1.44 -19.26
N ARG A 362 3.71 -1.49 -20.33
CA ARG A 362 3.79 -2.65 -21.21
C ARG A 362 5.14 -2.65 -21.92
N ASP A 363 6.12 -3.33 -21.32
CA ASP A 363 7.43 -3.53 -21.93
C ASP A 363 8.20 -4.68 -21.23
N VAL A 364 9.47 -4.83 -21.58
CA VAL A 364 10.45 -5.67 -20.89
C VAL A 364 11.17 -4.85 -19.83
N ASP A 365 10.86 -5.10 -18.56
CA ASP A 365 11.59 -4.47 -17.46
C ASP A 365 12.94 -5.20 -17.24
N PRO A 366 14.06 -4.48 -17.07
CA PRO A 366 15.38 -5.11 -16.89
C PRO A 366 15.49 -6.06 -15.69
N ARG A 367 14.64 -5.91 -14.67
CA ARG A 367 14.69 -6.70 -13.43
C ARG A 367 13.66 -7.81 -13.43
N VAL A 368 12.45 -7.51 -13.90
CA VAL A 368 11.32 -8.45 -13.79
C VAL A 368 10.91 -9.06 -15.12
N GLY A 369 11.54 -8.69 -16.24
CA GLY A 369 11.26 -9.18 -17.58
C GLY A 369 9.97 -8.61 -18.17
N VAL A 370 9.39 -9.33 -19.13
CA VAL A 370 8.16 -8.88 -19.82
C VAL A 370 7.02 -8.75 -18.82
N LEU A 371 6.41 -7.56 -18.79
CA LEU A 371 5.36 -7.20 -17.85
C LEU A 371 4.32 -6.29 -18.51
N THR A 372 3.05 -6.56 -18.23
CA THR A 372 1.94 -5.69 -18.59
C THR A 372 1.18 -5.30 -17.32
N LYS A 373 1.05 -4.00 -17.06
CA LYS A 373 0.22 -3.41 -16.02
C LYS A 373 -0.90 -2.61 -16.64
N TYR A 374 -2.13 -2.80 -16.18
CA TYR A 374 -3.26 -2.00 -16.64
C TYR A 374 -4.34 -1.86 -15.56
N ALA A 375 -5.15 -0.81 -15.68
CA ALA A 375 -6.33 -0.59 -14.87
C ALA A 375 -7.61 -0.72 -15.71
N THR A 376 -8.68 -1.20 -15.10
CA THR A 376 -10.02 -1.26 -15.70
C THR A 376 -11.03 -0.67 -14.74
N VAL A 377 -12.07 -0.03 -15.28
CA VAL A 377 -13.21 0.45 -14.51
C VAL A 377 -14.48 -0.02 -15.21
N GLY A 378 -15.38 -0.65 -14.44
CA GLY A 378 -16.67 -1.16 -14.91
C GLY A 378 -17.80 -0.49 -14.16
N THR A 379 -18.76 0.05 -14.92
CA THR A 379 -20.00 0.67 -14.47
C THR A 379 -21.15 -0.34 -14.55
N GLY A 380 -21.06 -1.43 -13.78
CA GLY A 380 -22.05 -2.52 -13.81
C GLY A 380 -22.74 -2.74 -12.46
N PRO A 381 -24.04 -3.09 -12.43
CA PRO A 381 -24.73 -3.35 -11.18
C PRO A 381 -24.19 -4.61 -10.48
N ASP A 382 -24.16 -4.57 -9.15
CA ASP A 382 -23.75 -5.66 -8.27
C ASP A 382 -24.43 -6.99 -8.63
N ALA A 383 -23.62 -8.00 -8.97
CA ALA A 383 -24.07 -9.38 -8.99
C ALA A 383 -23.08 -10.26 -8.25
N GLY A 384 -23.54 -10.80 -7.11
CA GLY A 384 -22.92 -11.93 -6.43
C GLY A 384 -22.93 -13.18 -7.31
N ARG A 385 -22.05 -13.23 -8.32
CA ARG A 385 -21.63 -14.47 -8.95
C ARG A 385 -20.18 -14.68 -8.59
N GLY A 386 -19.98 -15.37 -7.47
CA GLY A 386 -18.73 -16.09 -7.28
C GLY A 386 -18.50 -16.92 -8.53
N ARG A 387 -17.40 -16.65 -9.24
CA ARG A 387 -16.78 -17.72 -10.02
C ARG A 387 -16.37 -18.75 -8.97
N SER A 388 -17.18 -19.79 -8.84
CA SER A 388 -16.77 -21.05 -8.27
C SER A 388 -15.50 -21.44 -9.01
N THR A 389 -14.35 -21.28 -8.37
CA THR A 389 -13.16 -21.99 -8.78
C THR A 389 -13.44 -23.44 -8.42
N SER A 390 -13.69 -24.22 -9.47
CA SER A 390 -13.74 -25.67 -9.44
C SER A 390 -12.62 -26.21 -8.58
N ARG A 391 -12.96 -27.05 -7.60
CA ARG A 391 -12.03 -27.96 -6.94
C ARG A 391 -11.41 -28.83 -8.03
N GLY A 392 -10.20 -28.50 -8.44
CA GLY A 392 -9.31 -29.44 -9.11
C GLY A 392 -8.75 -30.37 -8.05
N THR A 393 -9.43 -31.48 -7.80
CA THR A 393 -8.76 -32.69 -7.34
C THR A 393 -7.72 -33.06 -8.38
N ASN A 394 -6.46 -33.22 -7.98
CA ASN A 394 -5.64 -34.25 -8.59
C ASN A 394 -4.62 -34.77 -7.59
N LYS A 395 -4.44 -36.08 -7.73
CA LYS A 395 -3.54 -36.98 -7.01
C LYS A 395 -2.10 -36.51 -6.99
#